data_AF-A0A3S1FF63-F1
#
_entry.id   AF-A0A3S1FF63-F1
#
_cell.length_a   1.000
_cell.length_b   1.000
_cell.length_c   1.000
_cell.angle_alpha   90.00
_cell.angle_beta   90.00
_cell.angle_gamma   90.00
#
_symmetry.space_group_name_H-M   'P 1'
#
loop_
_entity.id
_entity.type
_entity.pdbx_description
1 polymer ?
#
loop_
_entity_poly.entity_id
_entity_poly.type
_entity_poly.pdbx_seq_one_letter_code
_entity_poly.pdbx_strand_id
1 'polypeptide(L)'
;MSVVLEQIFQVGFLAAIIRIATPLAFATLGEMFSERAGVLNLGIEGIMLLSAMTGFTATNLSGSLWLGVLAAVVTGALMGALHALFTVALGLSQHVCGIGVTLFCS
;
A
#
# COMPACT_ATOMS: atom_id res chain seq x y z
N MET A 1 -22.61 11.71 24.77
CA MET A 1 -23.06 11.76 23.36
C MET A 1 -22.61 13.03 22.65
N SER A 2 -22.73 14.22 23.28
CA SER A 2 -22.30 15.50 22.67
C SER A 2 -20.80 15.57 22.35
N VAL A 3 -19.93 15.16 23.28
CA VAL A 3 -18.46 15.23 23.10
C VAL A 3 -17.96 14.41 21.91
N VAL A 4 -18.53 13.22 21.68
CA VAL A 4 -18.17 12.38 20.53
C VAL A 4 -18.62 13.02 19.21
N LEU A 5 -19.82 13.62 19.18
CA LEU A 5 -20.28 14.35 18.00
C LEU A 5 -19.35 15.52 17.67
N GLU A 6 -18.95 16.30 18.67
CA GLU A 6 -18.01 17.42 18.49
C GLU A 6 -16.66 16.96 17.92
N GLN A 7 -16.16 15.80 18.38
CA GLN A 7 -14.92 15.22 17.87
C GLN A 7 -15.03 14.77 16.41
N ILE A 8 -16.16 14.19 16.00
CA ILE A 8 -16.39 13.74 14.62
C ILE A 8 -16.43 14.93 13.65
N PHE A 9 -17.04 16.05 14.05
CA PHE A 9 -17.13 17.25 13.21
C PHE A 9 -15.90 18.16 13.31
N GLN A 10 -14.86 17.74 14.04
CA GLN A 10 -13.62 18.49 14.13
C GLN A 10 -12.87 18.45 12.78
N VAL A 11 -12.48 19.63 12.28
CA VAL A 11 -11.75 19.77 11.01
C VAL A 11 -10.49 18.89 10.97
N GLY A 12 -9.76 18.79 12.09
CA GLY A 12 -8.56 17.95 12.18
C GLY A 12 -8.84 16.45 12.00
N PHE A 13 -9.98 15.96 12.49
CA PHE A 13 -10.40 14.57 12.33
C PHE A 13 -10.74 14.28 10.86
N LEU A 14 -11.53 15.15 10.23
CA LEU A 14 -11.88 15.06 8.80
C LEU A 14 -10.65 15.13 7.90
N ALA A 15 -9.70 16.01 8.19
CA ALA A 15 -8.45 16.11 7.45
C ALA A 15 -7.59 14.84 7.59
N ALA A 16 -7.55 14.23 8.78
CA ALA A 16 -6.85 12.96 9.00
C ALA A 16 -7.49 11.81 8.21
N ILE A 17 -8.83 11.76 8.14
CA ILE A 17 -9.56 10.77 7.33
C ILE A 17 -9.11 10.85 5.88
N ILE A 18 -9.15 12.03 5.27
CA ILE A 18 -8.78 12.18 3.85
C ILE A 18 -7.32 11.77 3.62
N ARG A 19 -6.40 12.23 4.48
CA ARG A 19 -4.97 11.92 4.36
C ARG A 19 -4.67 10.42 4.40
N ILE A 20 -5.40 9.65 5.19
CA ILE A 20 -5.21 8.20 5.33
C ILE A 20 -5.99 7.42 4.26
N ALA A 21 -7.23 7.83 3.99
CA ALA A 21 -8.11 7.12 3.04
C ALA A 21 -7.65 7.25 1.59
N THR A 22 -7.09 8.40 1.18
CA THR A 22 -6.63 8.62 -0.20
C THR A 22 -5.58 7.61 -0.67
N PRO A 23 -4.44 7.39 0.03
CA PRO A 23 -3.47 6.39 -0.42
C PRO A 23 -4.04 4.96 -0.40
N LEU A 24 -4.86 4.62 0.60
CA LEU A 24 -5.55 3.33 0.67
C LEU A 24 -6.49 3.12 -0.53
N ALA A 25 -7.23 4.16 -0.95
CA ALA A 25 -8.09 4.08 -2.12
C ALA A 25 -7.30 3.82 -3.41
N PHE A 26 -6.10 4.40 -3.55
CA PHE A 26 -5.23 4.08 -4.68
C PHE A 26 -4.70 2.65 -4.63
N ALA A 27 -4.34 2.16 -3.44
CA ALA A 27 -3.92 0.78 -3.25
C ALA A 27 -5.03 -0.22 -3.63
N THR A 28 -6.26 0.00 -3.15
CA THR A 28 -7.40 -0.87 -3.46
C THR A 28 -7.82 -0.81 -4.92
N LEU A 29 -7.68 0.34 -5.60
CA LEU A 29 -7.85 0.41 -7.05
C LEU A 29 -6.87 -0.50 -7.80
N GLY A 30 -5.61 -0.56 -7.35
CA GLY A 30 -4.62 -1.50 -7.88
C GLY A 30 -4.98 -2.96 -7.60
N GLU A 31 -5.47 -3.24 -6.40
CA GLU A 31 -5.93 -4.57 -6.01
C GLU A 31 -7.13 -5.05 -6.83
N MET A 32 -8.08 -4.17 -7.15
CA MET A 32 -9.22 -4.49 -8.03
C MET A 32 -8.77 -5.08 -9.38
N PHE A 33 -7.67 -4.58 -9.97
CA PHE A 33 -7.13 -5.17 -11.20
C PHE A 33 -6.59 -6.58 -10.98
N SER A 34 -5.95 -6.82 -9.83
CA SER A 34 -5.41 -8.13 -9.47
C SER A 34 -6.55 -9.15 -9.22
N GLU A 35 -7.59 -8.73 -8.50
CA GLU A 35 -8.78 -9.55 -8.25
C GLU A 35 -9.49 -9.93 -9.56
N ARG A 36 -9.60 -8.97 -10.50
CA ARG A 36 -10.14 -9.22 -11.84
C ARG A 36 -9.35 -10.25 -12.62
N ALA A 37 -8.04 -10.37 -12.37
CA ALA A 37 -7.17 -11.38 -12.94
C ALA A 37 -7.18 -12.72 -12.16
N GLY A 38 -7.99 -12.84 -11.09
CA GLY A 38 -8.08 -14.03 -10.26
C GLY A 38 -6.97 -14.15 -9.21
N VAL A 39 -6.26 -13.06 -8.92
CA VAL A 39 -5.19 -13.02 -7.91
C VAL A 39 -5.59 -12.05 -6.80
N LEU A 40 -5.99 -12.58 -5.65
CA LEU A 40 -6.22 -11.80 -4.44
C LEU A 40 -4.87 -11.38 -3.85
N ASN A 41 -4.70 -10.07 -3.59
CA ASN A 41 -3.46 -9.52 -3.04
C ASN A 41 -3.69 -8.84 -1.69
N LEU A 42 -3.93 -9.67 -0.68
CA LEU A 42 -3.98 -9.26 0.73
C LEU A 42 -2.66 -8.66 1.27
N GLY A 43 -1.60 -8.67 0.44
CA GLY A 43 -0.30 -8.06 0.68
C GLY A 43 -0.22 -6.57 0.39
N ILE A 44 -1.25 -5.99 -0.25
CA ILE A 44 -1.15 -4.67 -0.88
C ILE A 44 -0.90 -3.52 0.11
N GLU A 45 -1.42 -3.61 1.33
CA GLU A 45 -1.21 -2.60 2.37
C GLU A 45 0.27 -2.49 2.76
N GLY A 46 0.93 -3.62 3.01
CA GLY A 46 2.37 -3.63 3.30
C GLY A 46 3.19 -3.15 2.10
N ILE A 47 2.86 -3.60 0.88
CA ILE A 47 3.56 -3.15 -0.34
C ILE A 47 3.46 -1.62 -0.49
N MET A 48 2.29 -1.03 -0.21
CA MET A 48 2.08 0.41 -0.21
C MET A 48 2.99 1.11 0.81
N LEU A 49 3.03 0.61 2.06
CA LEU A 49 3.85 1.19 3.13
C LEU A 49 5.35 1.16 2.81
N LEU A 50 5.88 0.00 2.37
CA LEU A 50 7.28 -0.13 1.98
C LEU A 50 7.65 0.78 0.81
N SER A 51 6.76 0.87 -0.20
CA SER A 51 6.96 1.73 -1.36
C SER A 51 6.97 3.21 -0.98
N ALA A 52 6.06 3.62 -0.09
CA ALA A 52 6.02 4.99 0.44
C ALA A 52 7.30 5.34 1.21
N MET A 53 7.75 4.45 2.10
CA MET A 53 8.98 4.64 2.87
C MET A 53 10.23 4.71 1.97
N THR A 54 10.29 3.84 0.96
CA THR A 54 11.39 3.83 -0.01
C THR A 54 11.40 5.13 -0.83
N GLY A 55 10.25 5.57 -1.33
CA GLY A 55 10.15 6.82 -2.09
C GLY A 55 10.52 8.06 -1.27
N PHE A 56 10.09 8.12 -0.01
CA PHE A 56 10.48 9.18 0.92
C PHE A 56 11.99 9.18 1.14
N THR A 57 12.58 8.02 1.43
CA THR A 57 14.01 7.88 1.69
C THR A 57 14.85 8.27 0.47
N ALA A 58 14.46 7.81 -0.72
CA ALA A 58 15.12 8.16 -1.97
C ALA A 58 15.02 9.67 -2.28
N THR A 59 13.86 10.30 -2.03
CA THR A 59 13.71 11.76 -2.15
C THR A 59 14.60 12.50 -1.16
N ASN A 60 14.64 12.03 0.09
CA ASN A 60 15.41 12.66 1.16
C ASN A 60 16.93 12.62 0.89
N LEU A 61 17.44 11.49 0.40
CA LEU A 61 18.87 11.31 0.12
C LEU A 61 19.31 11.97 -1.20
N SER A 62 18.47 11.93 -2.23
CA SER A 62 18.83 12.46 -3.56
C SER A 62 18.47 13.94 -3.76
N GLY A 63 17.55 14.48 -2.97
CA GLY A 63 16.95 15.80 -3.19
C GLY A 63 15.98 15.87 -4.38
N SER A 64 15.77 14.77 -5.10
CA SER A 64 14.92 14.71 -6.30
C SER A 64 13.62 13.97 -6.04
N LEU A 65 12.50 14.68 -6.20
CA LEU A 65 11.15 14.10 -6.10
C LEU A 65 10.95 12.96 -7.09
N TRP A 66 11.42 13.13 -8.34
CA TRP A 66 11.21 12.14 -9.40
C TRP A 66 11.98 10.84 -9.16
N LEU A 67 13.17 10.91 -8.56
CA LEU A 67 13.91 9.72 -8.16
C LEU A 67 13.18 8.98 -7.04
N GLY A 68 12.56 9.71 -6.10
CA GLY A 68 11.69 9.13 -5.09
C GLY A 68 10.49 8.40 -5.67
N VAL A 69 9.78 9.03 -6.60
CA VAL A 69 8.64 8.41 -7.29
C VAL A 69 9.07 7.15 -8.04
N LEU A 70 10.18 7.21 -8.78
CA LEU A 70 10.70 6.05 -9.50
C LEU A 70 11.07 4.90 -8.54
N ALA A 71 11.73 5.21 -7.42
CA ALA A 71 12.10 4.22 -6.42
C ALA A 71 10.85 3.56 -5.79
N ALA A 72 9.81 4.34 -5.47
CA ALA A 72 8.55 3.82 -4.94
C ALA A 72 7.86 2.87 -5.94
N VAL A 73 7.79 3.25 -7.23
CA VAL A 73 7.21 2.42 -8.29
C VAL A 73 7.98 1.11 -8.46
N VAL A 74 9.32 1.17 -8.47
CA VAL A 74 10.16 -0.02 -8.62
C VAL A 74 9.99 -0.96 -7.43
N THR A 75 10.03 -0.46 -6.20
CA THR A 75 9.85 -1.30 -5.01
C THR A 75 8.46 -1.95 -4.98
N GLY A 76 7.40 -1.20 -5.30
CA GLY A 76 6.05 -1.74 -5.38
C GLY A 76 5.90 -2.83 -6.44
N ALA A 77 6.48 -2.61 -7.63
CA ALA A 77 6.48 -3.59 -8.72
C ALA A 77 7.25 -4.87 -8.33
N LEU A 78 8.40 -4.73 -7.66
CA LEU A 78 9.20 -5.88 -7.20
C LEU A 78 8.44 -6.72 -6.17
N MET A 79 7.78 -6.09 -5.19
CA MET A 79 7.02 -6.83 -4.18
C MET A 79 5.73 -7.44 -4.76
N GLY A 80 5.07 -6.74 -5.69
CA GLY A 80 3.95 -7.31 -6.45
C GLY A 80 4.38 -8.53 -7.27
N ALA A 81 5.54 -8.47 -7.91
CA ALA A 81 6.12 -9.60 -8.64
C ALA A 81 6.50 -10.76 -7.69
N LEU A 82 7.01 -10.47 -6.49
CA LEU A 82 7.28 -11.47 -5.46
C LEU A 82 5.98 -12.18 -5.02
N HIS A 83 4.89 -11.44 -4.78
CA HIS A 83 3.58 -12.03 -4.48
C HIS A 83 3.08 -12.91 -5.62
N ALA A 84 3.20 -12.43 -6.87
CA ALA A 84 2.82 -13.20 -8.05
C ALA A 84 3.69 -14.46 -8.24
N LEU A 85 4.99 -14.40 -7.93
CA LEU A 85 5.86 -15.57 -7.94
C LEU A 85 5.34 -16.65 -6.99
N PHE A 86 5.01 -16.29 -5.75
CA PHE A 86 4.50 -17.25 -4.77
C PHE A 86 3.12 -17.79 -5.14
N THR A 87 2.21 -16.93 -5.60
CA THR A 87 0.80 -17.31 -5.78
C THR A 87 0.49 -17.87 -7.16
N VAL A 88 1.09 -17.35 -8.22
CA VAL A 88 0.83 -17.75 -9.61
C VAL A 88 1.81 -18.82 -10.06
N ALA A 89 3.12 -18.58 -9.93
CA ALA A 89 4.13 -19.50 -10.44
C ALA A 89 4.33 -20.72 -9.53
N LEU A 90 4.29 -20.53 -8.21
CA LEU A 90 4.48 -21.60 -7.22
C LEU A 90 3.16 -22.17 -6.68
N GLY A 91 2.02 -21.56 -7.00
CA GLY A 91 0.69 -22.07 -6.61
C GLY A 91 0.43 -22.07 -5.11
N LEU A 92 1.14 -21.25 -4.33
CA LEU A 92 0.94 -21.15 -2.88
C LEU A 92 -0.37 -20.43 -2.55
N SER A 93 -0.87 -20.65 -1.33
CA SER A 93 -2.12 -20.03 -0.89
C SER A 93 -2.01 -18.51 -0.86
N GLN A 94 -2.88 -17.83 -1.61
CA GLN A 94 -2.90 -16.37 -1.72
C GLN A 94 -3.13 -15.67 -0.37
N HIS A 95 -3.87 -16.30 0.54
CA HIS A 95 -4.12 -15.79 1.89
C HIS A 95 -2.84 -15.74 2.73
N VAL A 96 -2.12 -16.85 2.84
CA VAL A 96 -0.89 -16.93 3.66
C VAL A 96 0.22 -16.08 3.05
N CYS A 97 0.40 -16.15 1.73
CA CYS A 97 1.40 -15.33 1.04
C CYS A 97 1.10 -13.84 1.16
N GLY A 98 -0.15 -13.42 0.95
CA GLY A 98 -0.55 -12.02 1.06
C GLY A 98 -0.33 -11.47 2.47
N ILE A 99 -0.80 -12.18 3.51
CA ILE A 99 -0.57 -11.75 4.90
C ILE A 99 0.92 -11.72 5.24
N GLY A 100 1.69 -12.72 4.78
CA GLY A 100 3.14 -12.77 4.96
C GLY A 100 3.87 -11.60 4.29
N VAL A 101 3.46 -11.21 3.08
CA VAL A 101 3.99 -10.04 2.37
C VAL A 101 3.65 -8.76 3.13
N THR A 102 2.42 -8.62 3.63
CA THR A 102 2.05 -7.45 4.45
C THR A 102 2.96 -7.33 5.68
N LEU A 103 3.11 -8.41 6.45
CA LEU A 103 3.97 -8.40 7.65
C LEU A 103 5.45 -8.14 7.37
N PHE A 104 5.94 -8.56 6.20
CA PHE A 104 7.31 -8.32 5.78
C PHE A 104 7.54 -6.85 5.35
N CYS A 105 6.52 -6.23 4.75
CA CYS A 105 6.62 -4.89 4.16
C CYS A 105 6.12 -3.76 5.07
N SER A 106 5.32 -4.07 6.10
CA SER A 106 4.83 -3.11 7.11
C SER A 106 5.89 -2.76 8.14
#